data_AF-A0A6B3Q6Z2-F1
#
_entry.id   AF-A0A6B3Q6Z2-F1
#
_cell.length_a   1.000
_cell.length_b   1.000
_cell.length_c   1.000
_cell.angle_alpha   90.00
_cell.angle_beta   90.00
_cell.angle_gamma   90.00
#
_symmetry.space_group_name_H-M   'P 1'
#
loop_
_entity.id
_entity.type
_entity.pdbx_description
1 polymer ?
#
loop_
_entity_poly.entity_id
_entity_poly.type
_entity_poly.pdbx_seq_one_letter_code
_entity_poly.pdbx_strand_id
1 'polypeptide(L)'
;MLDMKIEDYRITSDSRNIVLSKVRRDEEGNIRYTETKEESRADIGYFQTVSSCLKAIQRDYVLSEERTIKSIIEYKKALENITRQFEQACEIEEEK
;
A
#
# COMPACT_ATOMS: atom_id res chain seq x y z
N MET A 1 13.72 7.99 7.65
CA MET A 1 12.31 8.37 7.41
C MET A 1 11.79 7.36 6.41
N LEU A 2 10.76 6.59 6.74
CA LEU A 2 10.23 5.58 5.81
C LEU A 2 9.70 6.27 4.57
N ASP A 3 10.06 5.77 3.39
CA ASP A 3 9.45 6.11 2.11
C ASP A 3 9.36 4.85 1.23
N MET A 4 8.36 4.01 1.53
CA MET A 4 8.14 2.75 0.81
C MET A 4 6.99 2.86 -0.20
N LYS A 5 7.17 2.18 -1.33
CA LYS A 5 6.15 2.01 -2.36
C LYS A 5 5.88 0.53 -2.57
N ILE A 6 4.62 0.12 -2.41
CA ILE A 6 4.20 -1.27 -2.58
C ILE A 6 2.93 -1.24 -3.42
N GLU A 7 3.02 -1.67 -4.68
CA GLU A 7 1.91 -1.54 -5.63
C GLU A 7 1.36 -0.10 -5.64
N ASP A 8 0.08 0.07 -5.30
CA ASP A 8 -0.59 1.37 -5.20
C ASP A 8 -0.46 2.04 -3.84
N TYR A 9 0.12 1.37 -2.87
CA TYR A 9 0.30 1.89 -1.52
C TYR A 9 1.58 2.70 -1.40
N ARG A 10 1.50 3.77 -0.62
CA ARG A 10 2.61 4.64 -0.23
C ARG A 10 2.65 4.68 1.28
N ILE A 11 3.78 4.26 1.84
CA ILE A 11 4.02 4.24 3.28
C ILE A 11 5.09 5.27 3.55
N THR A 12 4.72 6.32 4.27
CA THR A 12 5.67 7.32 4.75
C THR A 12 5.67 7.35 6.26
N SER A 13 6.71 7.90 6.90
CA SER A 13 6.70 8.14 8.34
C SER A 13 6.93 9.61 8.65
N ASP A 14 6.13 10.18 9.54
CA ASP A 14 6.46 11.43 10.21
C ASP A 14 7.06 11.15 11.60
N SER A 15 7.30 12.21 12.39
CA SER A 15 7.88 12.10 13.74
C SER A 15 7.05 11.30 14.76
N ARG A 16 5.81 10.95 14.45
CA ARG A 16 4.84 10.33 15.37
C ARG A 16 4.17 9.09 14.79
N ASN A 17 3.98 9.03 13.47
CA ASN A 17 3.14 8.03 12.84
C ASN A 17 3.72 7.53 11.52
N ILE A 18 3.33 6.31 11.17
CA ILE A 18 3.40 5.76 9.82
C ILE A 18 2.11 6.13 9.10
N VAL A 19 2.22 6.83 7.98
CA VAL A 19 1.11 7.25 7.13
C VAL A 19 0.98 6.27 5.97
N LEU A 20 -0.20 5.69 5.81
CA LEU A 20 -0.56 4.86 4.67
C LEU A 20 -1.52 5.61 3.76
N SER A 21 -1.18 5.69 2.49
CA SER A 21 -2.04 6.23 1.45
C SER A 21 -2.03 5.33 0.22
N LYS A 22 -3.04 5.45 -0.64
CA LYS A 22 -3.17 4.73 -1.91
C LYS A 22 -3.23 5.72 -3.06
N VAL A 23 -2.50 5.46 -4.13
CA VAL A 23 -2.57 6.29 -5.34
C VAL A 23 -3.95 6.15 -5.97
N ARG A 24 -4.47 7.26 -6.48
CA ARG A 24 -5.70 7.26 -7.29
C ARG A 24 -5.32 6.94 -8.73
N ARG A 25 -6.08 6.05 -9.35
CA ARG A 25 -5.98 5.76 -10.77
C ARG A 25 -7.06 6.52 -11.55
N ASP A 26 -6.77 6.84 -12.81
CA ASP A 26 -7.76 7.35 -13.75
C ASP A 26 -8.55 6.20 -14.41
N GLU A 27 -9.48 6.54 -15.31
CA GLU A 27 -10.34 5.56 -16.00
C GLU A 27 -9.56 4.60 -16.91
N GLU A 28 -8.36 5.00 -17.35
CA GLU A 28 -7.45 4.16 -18.15
C GLU A 28 -6.56 3.28 -17.28
N GLY A 29 -6.68 3.41 -15.94
CA GLY A 29 -5.88 2.68 -14.96
C GLY A 29 -4.50 3.28 -14.73
N ASN A 30 -4.18 4.47 -15.25
CA ASN A 30 -2.91 5.14 -14.99
C ASN A 30 -2.92 5.86 -13.63
N ILE A 31 -1.75 6.03 -13.01
CA ILE A 31 -1.66 6.84 -11.78
C ILE A 31 -2.02 8.28 -12.10
N ARG A 32 -3.00 8.83 -11.37
CA ARG A 32 -3.37 10.23 -11.46
C ARG A 32 -2.34 11.10 -10.74
N TYR A 33 -1.96 12.21 -11.35
CA TYR A 33 -1.08 13.21 -10.76
C TYR A 33 -1.83 14.52 -10.46
N THR A 34 -1.36 15.26 -9.45
CA THR A 34 -1.81 16.61 -9.14
C THR A 34 -1.24 17.62 -10.15
N GLU A 35 -1.73 18.86 -10.11
CA GLU A 35 -1.17 19.96 -10.92
C GLU A 35 0.32 20.22 -10.64
N THR A 36 0.79 19.87 -9.43
CA THR A 36 2.19 19.94 -9.01
C THR A 36 3.04 18.74 -9.44
N LYS A 37 2.49 17.82 -10.25
CA LYS A 37 3.13 16.56 -10.69
C LYS A 37 3.45 15.57 -9.57
N GLU A 38 2.75 15.66 -8.44
CA GLU A 38 2.83 14.66 -7.38
C GLU A 38 1.76 13.59 -7.59
N GLU A 39 1.99 12.36 -7.14
CA GLU A 39 0.96 11.32 -7.20
C GLU A 39 -0.26 11.77 -6.40
N SER A 40 -1.43 11.79 -7.03
CA SER A 40 -2.68 12.02 -6.31
C SER A 40 -2.97 10.82 -5.43
N ARG A 41 -3.03 11.05 -4.11
CA ARG A 41 -3.20 10.00 -3.11
C ARG A 41 -4.50 10.16 -2.34
N ALA A 42 -5.02 9.05 -1.83
CA ALA A 42 -6.08 9.00 -0.83
C ALA A 42 -5.50 8.41 0.45
N ASP A 43 -5.68 9.11 1.58
CA ASP A 43 -5.22 8.61 2.87
C ASP A 43 -6.07 7.41 3.31
N ILE A 44 -5.41 6.32 3.68
CA ILE A 44 -6.05 5.13 4.26
C ILE A 44 -6.02 5.22 5.78
N GLY A 45 -4.91 5.70 6.36
CA GLY A 45 -4.83 5.90 7.80
C GLY A 45 -3.43 6.12 8.36
N TYR A 46 -3.40 6.30 9.67
CA TYR A 46 -2.19 6.53 10.47
C TYR A 46 -1.98 5.36 11.44
N PHE A 47 -0.74 4.90 11.53
CA PHE A 47 -0.38 3.66 12.22
C PHE A 47 0.83 3.89 13.13
N GLN A 48 0.85 3.21 14.27
CA GLN A 48 1.96 3.28 15.23
C GLN A 48 3.10 2.30 14.89
N THR A 49 2.81 1.23 14.15
CA THR A 49 3.79 0.19 13.82
C THR A 49 3.66 -0.29 12.38
N VAL A 50 4.79 -0.71 11.80
CA VAL A 50 4.89 -1.29 10.45
C VAL A 50 3.95 -2.50 10.31
N SER A 51 3.87 -3.36 11.34
CA SER A 51 2.96 -4.51 11.36
C SER A 51 1.47 -4.11 11.28
N SER A 52 1.05 -3.05 11.98
CA SER A 52 -0.33 -2.56 11.90
C SER A 52 -0.65 -1.96 10.52
N CYS A 53 0.33 -1.30 9.89
CA CYS A 53 0.22 -0.81 8.51
C CYS A 53 0.04 -1.97 7.51
N LEU A 54 0.83 -3.05 7.64
CA LEU A 54 0.70 -4.25 6.79
C LEU A 54 -0.71 -4.85 6.87
N LYS A 55 -1.30 -4.95 8.07
CA LYS A 55 -2.66 -5.48 8.23
C LYS A 55 -3.71 -4.62 7.51
N ALA A 56 -3.51 -3.30 7.50
CA ALA A 56 -4.40 -2.39 6.77
C ALA A 56 -4.25 -2.56 5.25
N ILE A 57 -3.02 -2.68 4.75
CA ILE A 57 -2.73 -2.96 3.33
C ILE A 57 -3.38 -4.28 2.91
N GLN A 58 -3.15 -5.35 3.66
CA GLN A 58 -3.72 -6.68 3.39
C GLN A 58 -5.24 -6.61 3.29
N ARG A 59 -5.90 -5.91 4.21
CA ARG A 59 -7.36 -5.73 4.22
C ARG A 59 -7.84 -4.92 3.02
N ASP A 60 -7.21 -3.78 2.73
CA ASP A 60 -7.59 -2.96 1.58
C ASP A 60 -7.38 -3.73 0.26
N TYR A 61 -6.26 -4.44 0.13
CA TYR A 61 -5.88 -5.15 -1.08
C TYR A 61 -6.84 -6.26 -1.46
N VAL A 62 -7.32 -7.02 -0.48
CA VAL A 62 -8.27 -8.13 -0.73
C VAL A 62 -9.73 -7.68 -0.84
N LEU A 63 -10.06 -6.49 -0.33
CA LEU A 63 -11.42 -5.92 -0.39
C LEU A 63 -11.56 -4.84 -1.48
N SER A 64 -10.48 -4.50 -2.17
CA SER A 64 -10.46 -3.52 -3.26
C SER A 64 -11.43 -3.91 -4.37
N GLU A 65 -12.27 -2.96 -4.80
CA GLU A 65 -13.28 -3.18 -5.86
C GLU A 65 -12.66 -3.65 -7.19
N GLU A 66 -11.38 -3.34 -7.41
CA GLU A 66 -10.60 -3.74 -8.59
C GLU A 66 -10.23 -5.23 -8.63
N ARG A 67 -10.43 -5.99 -7.53
CA ARG A 67 -10.05 -7.41 -7.44
C ARG A 67 -11.23 -8.27 -7.03
N THR A 68 -11.71 -9.08 -7.98
CA THR A 68 -12.69 -10.12 -7.66
C THR A 68 -11.98 -11.39 -7.15
N ILE A 69 -12.00 -11.61 -5.84
CA ILE A 69 -11.51 -12.85 -5.22
C ILE A 69 -12.69 -13.83 -5.13
N LYS A 70 -12.61 -14.96 -5.83
CA LYS A 70 -13.71 -15.93 -5.99
C LYS A 70 -13.58 -17.16 -5.10
N SER A 71 -12.42 -17.35 -4.46
CA SER A 71 -12.19 -18.51 -3.59
C SER A 71 -11.25 -18.20 -2.43
N ILE A 72 -11.31 -19.04 -1.40
CA ILE A 72 -10.39 -18.99 -0.24
C ILE A 72 -8.93 -19.18 -0.68
N ILE A 73 -8.68 -19.97 -1.73
CA ILE A 73 -7.33 -20.21 -2.25
C ILE A 73 -6.77 -18.93 -2.88
N GLU A 74 -7.57 -18.24 -3.70
CA GLU A 74 -7.20 -16.95 -4.28
C GLU A 74 -6.97 -15.89 -3.18
N TYR A 75 -7.82 -15.88 -2.16
CA TYR A 75 -7.66 -14.98 -1.01
C TYR A 75 -6.30 -15.17 -0.31
N LYS A 76 -5.94 -16.43 -0.01
CA LYS A 76 -4.64 -16.76 0.63
C LYS A 76 -3.46 -16.33 -0.24
N LYS A 77 -3.50 -16.64 -1.54
CA LYS A 77 -2.44 -16.25 -2.49
C LYS A 77 -2.29 -14.73 -2.60
N ALA A 78 -3.41 -13.99 -2.59
CA ALA A 78 -3.39 -12.54 -2.64
C ALA A 78 -2.72 -11.96 -1.38
N LEU A 79 -3.05 -12.49 -0.20
CA LEU A 79 -2.39 -12.09 1.06
C LEU A 79 -0.90 -12.41 1.07
N GLU A 80 -0.52 -13.61 0.64
CA GLU A 80 0.90 -14.02 0.57
C GLU A 80 1.69 -13.10 -0.36
N ASN A 81 1.14 -12.76 -1.53
CA ASN A 81 1.83 -11.91 -2.49
C ASN A 81 2.06 -10.48 -1.95
N ILE A 82 1.02 -9.84 -1.42
CA ILE A 82 1.16 -8.46 -0.91
C ILE A 82 2.05 -8.40 0.33
N THR A 83 2.03 -9.45 1.16
CA THR A 83 2.93 -9.56 2.33
C THR A 83 4.38 -9.66 1.89
N ARG A 84 4.67 -10.51 0.90
CA ARG A 84 6.03 -10.65 0.36
C ARG A 84 6.55 -9.35 -0.23
N GLN A 85 5.73 -8.63 -1.00
CA GLN A 85 6.13 -7.32 -1.55
C GLN A 85 6.40 -6.30 -0.45
N PHE A 86 5.62 -6.34 0.63
CA PHE A 86 5.84 -5.48 1.78
C PHE A 86 7.15 -5.80 2.51
N GLU A 87 7.43 -7.07 2.76
CA GLU A 87 8.68 -7.52 3.38
C GLU A 87 9.90 -7.10 2.55
N GLN A 88 9.85 -7.29 1.22
CA GLN A 88 10.89 -6.83 0.31
C GLN A 88 11.11 -5.31 0.36
N ALA A 89 10.03 -4.53 0.44
CA ALA A 89 10.15 -3.08 0.58
C ALA A 89 10.78 -2.68 1.93
N CYS A 90 10.51 -3.44 3.00
CA CYS A 90 11.13 -3.22 4.30
C CYS A 90 12.64 -3.53 4.27
N GLU A 91 13.04 -4.67 3.69
CA GLU A 91 14.46 -5.05 3.56
C GLU A 91 15.26 -3.97 2.81
N ILE A 92 14.71 -3.44 1.70
CA ILE A 92 15.37 -2.38 0.92
C ILE A 92 15.56 -1.08 1.73
N GLU A 93 14.62 -0.75 2.60
CA GLU A 93 14.75 0.44 3.46
C GLU A 93 15.68 0.22 4.65
N GLU A 94 15.90 -1.01 5.10
CA GLU A 94 16.90 -1.34 6.13
C GLU A 94 18.35 -1.25 5.59
N GLU A 95 18.56 -1.46 4.29
CA GLU A 95 19.87 -1.41 3.65
C GLU A 95 20.35 0.01 3.25
N LYS A 96 19.49 1.03 3.35
CA LYS A 96 19.79 2.43 2.97
C LYS A 96 20.17 3.32 4.15
#